data_AF-A0A535WWD1-F1
#
_entry.id   AF-A0A535WWD1-F1
#
_cell.length_a   1.000
_cell.length_b   1.000
_cell.length_c   1.000
_cell.angle_alpha   90.00
_cell.angle_beta   90.00
_cell.angle_gamma   90.00
#
_symmetry.space_group_name_H-M   'P 1'
#
loop_
_entity.id
_entity.type
_entity.pdbx_description
1 polymer ?
#
loop_
_entity_poly.entity_id
_entity_poly.type
_entity_poly.pdbx_seq_one_letter_code
_entity_poly.pdbx_strand_id
1 'polypeptide(L)'
;MRESERPRQLLLEALPLFRELGDQSSVGRTLWGLGNGYYFDREYPTAKVTLEESHAVFRTIDDRFGLGWALHTHGLVSLKTGDIEAARKDFLEALELFKEGGDVSGMVLQLDNLSQVIRVDGDPGTATRLASAARVHQRSTGTGIGQLLSEQEGRTGREGLSPPDAEKVWTEGQALTLDQAMQEAVAAARRATTSDAKRNG
;
A
#
# COMPACT_ATOMS: atom_id res chain seq x y z
N MET A 1 3.86 24.72 18.79
CA MET A 1 4.32 23.81 17.72
C MET A 1 3.80 22.44 18.10
N ARG A 2 2.87 21.87 17.32
CA ARG A 2 2.35 20.53 17.67
C ARG A 2 3.50 19.55 17.47
N GLU A 3 3.65 18.55 18.34
CA GLU A 3 4.77 17.59 18.25
C GLU A 3 4.82 16.85 16.90
N SER A 4 3.70 16.82 16.15
CA SER A 4 3.61 16.30 14.78
C SER A 4 4.31 17.15 13.70
N GLU A 5 4.58 18.44 13.94
CA GLU A 5 5.18 19.34 12.93
C GLU A 5 6.71 19.29 12.94
N ARG A 6 7.31 18.92 14.07
CA ARG A 6 8.77 18.93 14.28
C ARG A 6 9.51 17.92 13.38
N PRO A 7 9.03 16.66 13.20
CA PRO A 7 9.66 15.72 12.27
C PRO A 7 9.67 16.22 10.82
N ARG A 8 8.55 16.79 10.35
CA ARG A 8 8.45 17.33 8.98
C ARG A 8 9.43 18.48 8.76
N GLN A 9 9.54 19.40 9.70
CA GLN A 9 10.46 20.53 9.58
C GLN A 9 11.91 20.04 9.45
N LEU A 10 12.34 19.09 10.27
CA LEU A 10 13.69 18.52 10.19
C LEU A 10 13.96 17.84 8.84
N LEU A 11 12.97 17.15 8.27
CA LEU A 11 13.09 16.54 6.95
C LEU A 11 13.19 17.59 5.83
N LEU A 12 12.41 18.68 5.91
CA LEU A 12 12.49 19.79 4.96
C LEU A 12 13.84 20.51 5.01
N GLU A 13 14.44 20.65 6.19
CA GLU A 13 15.78 21.23 6.38
C GLU A 13 16.89 20.28 5.91
N ALA A 14 16.74 18.97 6.11
CA ALA A 14 17.74 17.98 5.71
C ALA A 14 17.77 17.69 4.20
N LEU A 15 16.62 17.75 3.52
CA LEU A 15 16.51 17.45 2.08
C LEU A 15 17.49 18.25 1.20
N PRO A 16 17.59 19.59 1.29
CA PRO A 16 18.54 20.34 0.47
C PRO A 16 19.99 19.98 0.79
N LEU A 17 20.33 19.66 2.05
CA LEU A 17 21.68 19.26 2.44
C LEU A 17 22.06 17.92 1.80
N PHE A 18 21.17 16.92 1.82
CA PHE A 18 21.43 15.64 1.15
C PHE A 18 21.54 15.79 -0.37
N ARG A 19 20.76 16.69 -0.98
CA ARG A 19 20.90 17.01 -2.42
C ARG A 19 22.25 17.64 -2.72
N GLU A 20 22.71 18.60 -1.91
CA GLU A 20 24.02 19.26 -2.07
C GLU A 20 25.17 18.26 -1.92
N LEU A 21 25.05 17.31 -0.98
CA LEU A 21 26.02 16.23 -0.78
C LEU A 21 25.95 15.13 -1.85
N GLY A 22 24.95 15.16 -2.74
CA GLY A 22 24.73 14.10 -3.73
C GLY A 22 24.28 12.77 -3.14
N ASP A 23 23.84 12.74 -1.88
CA ASP A 23 23.38 11.52 -1.19
C ASP A 23 21.94 11.16 -1.62
N GLN A 24 21.84 10.50 -2.78
CA GLN A 24 20.56 10.08 -3.35
C GLN A 24 19.80 9.10 -2.43
N SER A 25 20.51 8.28 -1.65
CA SER A 25 19.90 7.33 -0.72
C SER A 25 19.13 8.06 0.38
N SER A 26 19.73 9.10 0.96
CA SER A 26 19.09 9.95 1.96
C SER A 26 18.01 10.83 1.35
N VAL A 27 18.22 11.38 0.14
CA VAL A 27 17.18 12.13 -0.59
C VAL A 27 15.90 11.30 -0.76
N GLY A 28 16.02 10.06 -1.25
CA GLY A 28 14.88 9.17 -1.46
C GLY A 28 14.11 8.88 -0.15
N ARG A 29 14.84 8.59 0.93
CA ARG A 29 14.27 8.33 2.27
C ARG A 29 13.60 9.57 2.87
N THR A 30 14.21 10.75 2.72
CA THR A 30 13.64 12.01 3.21
C THR A 30 12.35 12.36 2.45
N LEU A 31 12.34 12.22 1.12
CA LEU A 31 11.15 12.43 0.31
C LEU A 31 10.03 11.45 0.70
N TRP A 32 10.36 10.17 0.89
CA TRP A 32 9.37 9.19 1.36
C TRP A 32 8.80 9.55 2.74
N GLY A 33 9.65 9.96 3.68
CA GLY A 33 9.22 10.42 5.01
C GLY A 33 8.28 11.64 4.94
N LEU A 34 8.61 12.63 4.11
CA LEU A 34 7.75 13.80 3.86
C LEU A 34 6.42 13.38 3.23
N GLY A 35 6.46 12.51 2.22
CA GLY A 35 5.27 11.96 1.56
C GLY A 35 4.32 11.25 2.53
N ASN A 36 4.85 10.46 3.46
CA ASN A 36 4.05 9.85 4.54
C ASN A 36 3.42 10.91 5.44
N GLY A 37 4.20 11.93 5.86
CA GLY A 37 3.68 13.04 6.66
C GLY A 37 2.49 13.72 5.98
N TYR A 38 2.63 14.09 4.71
CA TYR A 38 1.54 14.68 3.93
C TYR A 38 0.34 13.75 3.77
N TYR A 39 0.56 12.44 3.61
CA TYR A 39 -0.53 11.46 3.58
C TYR A 39 -1.34 11.46 4.88
N PHE A 40 -0.67 11.42 6.04
CA PHE A 40 -1.35 11.43 7.35
C PHE A 40 -2.05 12.76 7.65
N ASP A 41 -1.49 13.87 7.17
CA ASP A 41 -2.13 15.19 7.23
C ASP A 41 -3.23 15.38 6.17
N ARG A 42 -3.47 14.37 5.33
CA ARG A 42 -4.45 14.35 4.24
C ARG A 42 -4.19 15.39 3.15
N GLU A 43 -2.96 15.86 3.04
CA GLU A 43 -2.45 16.71 1.95
C GLU A 43 -2.08 15.86 0.72
N TYR A 44 -3.08 15.15 0.18
CA TYR A 44 -2.86 14.14 -0.87
C TYR A 44 -2.17 14.67 -2.14
N PRO A 45 -2.45 15.88 -2.66
CA PRO A 45 -1.73 16.40 -3.83
C PRO A 45 -0.23 16.58 -3.58
N THR A 46 0.14 17.11 -2.40
CA THR A 46 1.54 17.29 -2.01
C THR A 46 2.22 15.95 -1.76
N ALA A 47 1.52 15.02 -1.11
CA ALA A 47 2.01 13.66 -0.89
C ALA A 47 2.33 12.95 -2.21
N LYS A 48 1.42 13.06 -3.20
CA LYS A 48 1.57 12.46 -4.53
C LYS A 48 2.87 12.91 -5.20
N VAL A 49 3.05 14.21 -5.40
CA VAL A 49 4.24 14.77 -6.08
C VAL A 49 5.54 14.42 -5.32
N THR A 50 5.51 14.49 -3.98
CA THR A 50 6.68 14.17 -3.16
C THR A 50 7.07 12.69 -3.28
N LEU A 51 6.09 11.79 -3.33
CA LEU A 51 6.31 10.35 -3.47
C LEU A 51 6.75 9.96 -4.89
N GLU A 52 6.22 10.62 -5.93
CA GLU A 52 6.68 10.44 -7.31
C GLU A 52 8.19 10.77 -7.45
N GLU A 53 8.65 11.84 -6.79
CA GLU A 53 10.08 12.17 -6.73
C GLU A 53 10.88 11.08 -5.98
N SER A 54 10.37 10.62 -4.83
CA SER A 54 10.98 9.53 -4.06
C SER A 54 11.14 8.25 -4.90
N HIS A 55 10.12 7.88 -5.68
CA HIS A 55 10.17 6.72 -6.58
C HIS A 55 11.27 6.88 -7.63
N ALA A 56 11.36 8.05 -8.24
CA ALA A 56 12.36 8.32 -9.28
C ALA A 56 13.78 8.20 -8.73
N VAL A 57 14.01 8.71 -7.51
CA VAL A 57 15.30 8.58 -6.82
C VAL A 57 15.62 7.12 -6.53
N PHE A 58 14.71 6.37 -5.90
CA PHE A 58 14.95 4.97 -5.58
C PHE A 58 15.17 4.09 -6.82
N ARG A 59 14.45 4.34 -7.91
CA ARG A 59 14.72 3.68 -9.21
C ARG A 59 16.10 4.01 -9.76
N THR A 60 16.54 5.26 -9.64
CA THR A 60 17.85 5.70 -10.14
C THR A 60 19.01 5.00 -9.43
N ILE A 61 18.85 4.73 -8.13
CA ILE A 61 19.88 4.07 -7.31
C ILE A 61 19.66 2.56 -7.12
N ASP A 62 18.66 1.99 -7.79
CA ASP A 62 18.25 0.57 -7.67
C ASP A 62 17.94 0.13 -6.21
N ASP A 63 17.41 1.03 -5.38
CA ASP A 63 16.96 0.71 -4.02
C ASP A 63 15.54 0.12 -4.09
N ARG A 64 15.47 -1.18 -4.35
CA ARG A 64 14.21 -1.94 -4.48
C ARG A 64 13.35 -1.89 -3.23
N PHE A 65 13.98 -1.92 -2.04
CA PHE A 65 13.26 -1.89 -0.76
C PHE A 65 12.64 -0.52 -0.51
N GLY A 66 13.41 0.56 -0.71
CA GLY A 66 12.91 1.94 -0.63
C GLY A 66 11.79 2.20 -1.63
N LEU A 67 11.95 1.71 -2.87
CA LEU A 67 10.94 1.82 -3.92
C LEU A 67 9.62 1.13 -3.51
N GLY A 68 9.67 -0.09 -2.96
CA GLY A 68 8.47 -0.81 -2.52
C GLY A 68 7.65 -0.05 -1.48
N TRP A 69 8.31 0.54 -0.48
CA TRP A 69 7.64 1.33 0.55
C TRP A 69 7.12 2.68 0.05
N ALA A 70 7.83 3.32 -0.87
CA ALA A 70 7.35 4.56 -1.46
C ALA A 70 6.16 4.32 -2.40
N LEU A 71 6.14 3.22 -3.16
CA LEU A 71 4.99 2.78 -3.96
C LEU A 71 3.79 2.46 -3.07
N HIS A 72 4.01 1.77 -1.95
CA HIS A 72 2.94 1.51 -0.98
C HIS A 72 2.26 2.80 -0.50
N THR A 73 3.02 3.80 -0.05
CA THR A 73 2.42 5.07 0.41
C THR A 73 1.74 5.82 -0.74
N HIS A 74 2.32 5.81 -1.95
CA HIS A 74 1.71 6.47 -3.11
C HIS A 74 0.40 5.78 -3.52
N GLY A 75 0.35 4.44 -3.50
CA GLY A 75 -0.87 3.69 -3.76
C GLY A 75 -1.96 4.00 -2.73
N LEU A 76 -1.62 4.21 -1.46
CA LEU A 76 -2.58 4.67 -0.44
C LEU A 76 -3.12 6.07 -0.76
N VAL A 77 -2.26 7.00 -1.19
CA VAL A 77 -2.68 8.33 -1.66
C VAL A 77 -3.66 8.20 -2.81
N SER A 78 -3.33 7.40 -3.83
CA SER A 78 -4.17 7.14 -5.01
C SER A 78 -5.52 6.54 -4.62
N LEU A 79 -5.55 5.59 -3.68
CA LEU A 79 -6.79 5.01 -3.17
C LEU A 79 -7.67 6.07 -2.47
N LYS A 80 -7.07 6.97 -1.68
CA LYS A 80 -7.82 8.05 -0.99
C LYS A 80 -8.33 9.13 -1.94
N THR A 81 -7.65 9.36 -3.06
CA THR A 81 -8.08 10.32 -4.09
C THR A 81 -9.00 9.71 -5.15
N GLY A 82 -9.24 8.39 -5.10
CA GLY A 82 -10.12 7.67 -6.03
C GLY A 82 -9.44 7.24 -7.34
N ASP A 83 -8.11 7.37 -7.45
CA ASP A 83 -7.33 6.86 -8.56
C ASP A 83 -7.04 5.36 -8.37
N ILE A 84 -8.06 4.55 -8.59
CA ILE A 84 -8.03 3.10 -8.34
C ILE A 84 -7.04 2.38 -9.25
N GLU A 85 -6.85 2.86 -10.48
CA GLU A 85 -5.89 2.28 -11.42
C GLU A 85 -4.45 2.50 -10.97
N ALA A 86 -4.10 3.74 -10.57
CA ALA A 86 -2.78 4.03 -10.03
C ALA A 86 -2.52 3.22 -8.74
N ALA A 87 -3.49 3.22 -7.81
CA ALA A 87 -3.38 2.45 -6.56
C ALA A 87 -3.09 0.97 -6.83
N ARG A 88 -3.83 0.36 -7.76
CA ARG A 88 -3.63 -1.03 -8.18
C ARG A 88 -2.24 -1.26 -8.72
N LYS A 89 -1.76 -0.41 -9.63
CA LYS A 89 -0.44 -0.53 -10.24
C LYS A 89 0.65 -0.48 -9.17
N ASP A 90 0.59 0.51 -8.29
CA ASP A 90 1.58 0.71 -7.24
C ASP A 90 1.62 -0.45 -6.25
N PHE A 91 0.45 -0.93 -5.80
CA PHE A 91 0.38 -2.05 -4.86
C PHE A 91 0.86 -3.37 -5.49
N LEU A 92 0.61 -3.61 -6.78
CA LEU A 92 1.12 -4.79 -7.48
C LEU A 92 2.64 -4.72 -7.67
N GLU A 93 3.18 -3.56 -8.02
CA GLU A 93 4.64 -3.36 -8.15
C GLU A 93 5.32 -3.51 -6.78
N ALA A 94 4.77 -2.89 -5.73
CA ALA A 94 5.26 -3.03 -4.36
C ALA A 94 5.21 -4.50 -3.89
N LEU A 95 4.14 -5.23 -4.18
CA LEU A 95 4.02 -6.65 -3.80
C LEU A 95 5.13 -7.50 -4.42
N GLU A 96 5.46 -7.28 -5.70
CA GLU A 96 6.55 -8.01 -6.35
C GLU A 96 7.92 -7.66 -5.74
N LEU A 97 8.18 -6.37 -5.49
CA LEU A 97 9.42 -5.92 -4.84
C LEU A 97 9.60 -6.54 -3.45
N PHE A 98 8.54 -6.55 -2.64
CA PHE A 98 8.59 -7.18 -1.31
C PHE A 98 8.77 -8.68 -1.40
N LYS A 99 8.11 -9.35 -2.36
CA LYS A 99 8.28 -10.77 -2.62
C LYS A 99 9.73 -11.14 -2.93
N GLU A 100 10.35 -10.43 -3.87
CA GLU A 100 11.75 -10.65 -4.22
C GLU A 100 12.71 -10.38 -3.06
N GLY A 101 12.40 -9.37 -2.25
CA GLY A 101 13.16 -9.02 -1.05
C GLY A 101 12.90 -9.93 0.16
N GLY A 102 11.96 -10.87 0.07
CA GLY A 102 11.54 -11.70 1.20
C GLY A 102 10.86 -10.94 2.34
N ASP A 103 10.35 -9.73 2.10
CA ASP A 103 9.66 -8.91 3.11
C ASP A 103 8.20 -9.37 3.28
N VAL A 104 8.01 -10.32 4.19
CA VAL A 104 6.69 -10.85 4.52
C VAL A 104 5.73 -9.76 5.03
N SER A 105 6.23 -8.76 5.76
CA SER A 105 5.38 -7.67 6.26
C SER A 105 4.85 -6.82 5.12
N GLY A 106 5.74 -6.46 4.18
CA GLY A 106 5.39 -5.73 2.97
C GLY A 106 4.38 -6.49 2.10
N MET A 107 4.57 -7.80 1.92
CA MET A 107 3.62 -8.66 1.19
C MET A 107 2.24 -8.65 1.83
N VAL A 108 2.16 -8.85 3.15
CA VAL A 108 0.90 -8.87 3.90
C VAL A 108 0.17 -7.53 3.83
N LEU A 109 0.90 -6.41 3.91
CA LEU A 109 0.31 -5.08 3.73
C LEU A 109 -0.30 -4.90 2.35
N GLN A 110 0.37 -5.37 1.29
CA GLN A 110 -0.18 -5.25 -0.05
C GLN A 110 -1.42 -6.13 -0.27
N LEU A 111 -1.53 -7.28 0.39
CA LEU A 111 -2.77 -8.06 0.36
C LEU A 111 -3.97 -7.29 0.93
N ASP A 112 -3.79 -6.60 2.07
CA ASP A 112 -4.84 -5.76 2.64
C ASP A 112 -5.17 -4.57 1.71
N ASN A 113 -4.17 -3.90 1.15
CA ASN A 113 -4.40 -2.77 0.25
C ASN A 113 -5.10 -3.18 -1.05
N LEU A 114 -4.67 -4.28 -1.66
CA LEU A 114 -5.32 -4.83 -2.86
C LEU A 114 -6.73 -5.31 -2.56
N SER A 115 -7.03 -5.77 -1.34
CA SER A 115 -8.41 -6.06 -0.94
C SER A 115 -9.32 -4.85 -1.07
N GLN A 116 -8.83 -3.64 -0.75
CA GLN A 116 -9.62 -2.41 -0.89
C GLN A 116 -9.85 -2.08 -2.36
N VAL A 117 -8.84 -2.21 -3.20
CA VAL A 117 -8.96 -2.02 -4.65
C VAL A 117 -10.00 -2.98 -5.24
N ILE A 118 -9.88 -4.27 -4.95
CA ILE A 118 -10.78 -5.33 -5.43
C ILE A 118 -12.22 -5.12 -4.94
N ARG A 119 -12.37 -4.57 -3.73
CA ARG A 119 -13.67 -4.22 -3.17
C ARG A 119 -14.32 -3.09 -3.96
N VAL A 120 -13.55 -2.05 -4.32
CA VAL A 120 -14.04 -0.95 -5.18
C VAL A 120 -14.42 -1.45 -6.57
N ASP A 121 -13.70 -2.45 -7.09
CA ASP A 121 -14.04 -3.13 -8.35
C ASP A 121 -15.33 -3.97 -8.30
N GLY A 122 -15.96 -4.09 -7.13
CA GLY A 122 -17.22 -4.81 -6.95
C GLY A 122 -17.09 -6.29 -6.65
N ASP A 123 -15.92 -6.77 -6.19
CA ASP A 123 -15.73 -8.15 -5.72
C ASP A 123 -15.44 -8.18 -4.20
N PRO A 124 -16.47 -7.90 -3.35
CA PRO A 124 -16.31 -7.89 -1.90
C PRO A 124 -16.00 -9.28 -1.32
N GLY A 125 -16.29 -10.36 -2.05
CA GLY A 125 -15.99 -11.73 -1.65
C GLY A 125 -14.49 -12.03 -1.70
N THR A 126 -13.85 -11.77 -2.84
CA THR A 126 -12.39 -11.90 -2.95
C THR A 126 -11.67 -10.92 -2.02
N ALA A 127 -12.14 -9.67 -1.93
CA ALA A 127 -11.59 -8.69 -1.00
C ALA A 127 -11.61 -9.18 0.46
N THR A 128 -12.74 -9.71 0.93
CA THR A 128 -12.87 -10.20 2.31
C THR A 128 -11.96 -11.40 2.58
N ARG A 129 -11.79 -12.31 1.59
CA ARG A 129 -10.82 -13.42 1.70
C ARG A 129 -9.39 -12.89 1.85
N LEU A 130 -8.97 -11.95 1.00
CA LEU A 130 -7.61 -11.38 1.06
C LEU A 130 -7.35 -10.60 2.37
N ALA A 131 -8.32 -9.81 2.83
CA ALA A 131 -8.20 -9.08 4.10
C ALA A 131 -8.04 -10.04 5.30
N SER A 132 -8.78 -11.15 5.29
CA SER A 132 -8.67 -12.17 6.36
C SER A 132 -7.36 -12.95 6.32
N ALA A 133 -6.86 -13.29 5.12
CA ALA A 133 -5.54 -13.89 4.93
C ALA A 133 -4.43 -12.96 5.44
N ALA A 134 -4.49 -11.68 5.05
CA ALA A 134 -3.55 -10.66 5.52
C ALA A 134 -3.52 -10.58 7.06
N ARG A 135 -4.70 -10.59 7.70
CA ARG A 135 -4.82 -10.53 9.17
C ARG A 135 -4.11 -11.71 9.87
N VAL A 136 -4.23 -12.92 9.33
CA VAL A 136 -3.59 -14.11 9.94
C VAL A 136 -2.08 -14.05 9.79
N HIS A 137 -1.59 -13.71 8.60
CA HIS A 137 -0.15 -13.63 8.32
C HIS A 137 0.53 -12.42 8.98
N GLN A 138 -0.23 -11.39 9.34
CA GLN A 138 0.28 -10.25 10.11
C GLN A 138 0.67 -10.61 11.54
N ARG A 139 0.00 -11.59 12.15
CA ARG A 139 0.35 -12.07 13.50
C ARG A 139 1.68 -12.83 13.49
N SER A 140 2.06 -13.44 12.37
CA SER A 140 3.35 -14.12 12.22
C SER A 140 4.53 -13.18 11.95
N THR A 141 4.31 -11.94 11.49
CA THR A 141 5.40 -10.99 11.23
C THR A 141 5.78 -10.14 12.44
N GLY A 142 4.98 -10.17 13.52
CA GLY A 142 5.30 -9.52 14.81
C GLY A 142 5.30 -7.99 14.80
N THR A 143 5.05 -7.33 13.66
CA THR A 143 5.17 -5.88 13.52
C THR A 143 3.86 -5.12 13.80
N GLY A 144 2.69 -5.75 13.69
CA GLY A 144 1.38 -5.13 13.99
C GLY A 144 0.98 -3.94 13.11
N ILE A 145 1.83 -3.53 12.16
CA ILE A 145 1.70 -2.28 11.40
C ILE A 145 0.39 -2.24 10.59
N GLY A 146 0.02 -3.31 9.90
CA GLY A 146 -1.22 -3.27 9.12
C GLY A 146 -2.50 -3.39 9.94
N GLN A 147 -2.44 -3.88 11.18
CA GLN A 147 -3.59 -3.79 12.08
C GLN A 147 -3.81 -2.32 12.46
N LEU A 148 -2.73 -1.62 12.81
CA LEU A 148 -2.78 -0.19 13.14
C LEU A 148 -3.28 0.65 11.94
N LEU A 149 -2.80 0.36 10.73
CA LEU A 149 -3.29 1.04 9.52
C LEU A 149 -4.78 0.74 9.25
N SER A 150 -5.19 -0.52 9.36
CA SER A 150 -6.59 -0.91 9.19
C SER A 150 -7.50 -0.19 10.19
N GLU A 151 -7.10 -0.15 11.46
CA GLU A 151 -7.84 0.55 12.53
C GLU A 151 -7.92 2.05 12.27
N GLN A 152 -6.79 2.67 11.90
CA GLN A 152 -6.75 4.10 11.58
C GLN A 152 -7.64 4.46 10.39
N GLU A 153 -7.76 3.56 9.42
CA GLU A 153 -8.58 3.75 8.23
C GLU A 153 -10.02 3.24 8.39
N GLY A 154 -10.37 2.67 9.55
CA GLY A 154 -11.70 2.10 9.80
C GLY A 154 -12.03 0.85 8.99
N ARG A 155 -11.01 0.13 8.48
CA ARG A 155 -11.17 -1.10 7.70
C ARG A 155 -11.51 -2.27 8.62
N THR A 156 -12.66 -2.90 8.39
CA THR A 156 -13.06 -4.15 9.04
C THR A 156 -12.62 -5.37 8.23
N GLY A 157 -12.48 -5.19 6.90
CA GLY A 157 -12.21 -6.25 5.94
C GLY A 157 -13.44 -7.06 5.54
N ARG A 158 -14.63 -6.72 6.06
CA ARG A 158 -15.90 -7.44 5.84
C ARG A 158 -16.97 -6.61 5.14
N GLU A 159 -16.61 -5.44 4.62
CA GLU A 159 -17.55 -4.51 4.01
C GLU A 159 -18.30 -5.14 2.82
N GLY A 160 -19.45 -4.59 2.41
CA GLY A 160 -20.14 -5.05 1.19
C GLY A 160 -20.67 -6.49 1.20
N LEU A 161 -20.65 -7.19 2.33
CA LEU A 161 -21.23 -8.52 2.51
C LEU A 161 -22.21 -8.52 3.70
N SER A 162 -23.17 -9.45 3.69
CA SER A 162 -23.98 -9.73 4.87
C SER A 162 -23.11 -10.36 5.97
N PRO A 163 -23.43 -10.19 7.27
CA PRO A 163 -22.65 -10.82 8.35
C PRO A 163 -22.40 -12.33 8.19
N PRO A 164 -23.38 -13.18 7.82
CA PRO A 164 -23.12 -14.61 7.65
C PRO A 164 -22.24 -14.92 6.44
N ASP A 165 -22.40 -14.21 5.32
CA ASP A 165 -21.56 -14.41 4.13
C ASP A 165 -20.12 -13.94 4.40
N ALA A 166 -19.98 -12.79 5.07
CA ALA A 166 -18.70 -12.25 5.47
C ALA A 166 -17.95 -13.23 6.38
N GLU A 167 -18.61 -13.87 7.34
CA GLU A 167 -17.95 -14.81 8.25
C GLU A 167 -17.52 -16.10 7.56
N LYS A 168 -18.33 -16.62 6.63
CA LYS A 168 -17.96 -17.76 5.81
C LYS A 168 -16.71 -17.46 4.99
N VAL A 169 -16.74 -16.37 4.22
CA VAL A 169 -15.66 -15.93 3.33
C VAL A 169 -14.40 -15.57 4.14
N TRP A 170 -14.57 -14.98 5.33
CA TRP A 170 -13.48 -14.70 6.25
C TRP A 170 -12.78 -15.99 6.70
N THR A 171 -13.53 -17.02 7.08
CA THR A 171 -12.98 -18.31 7.49
C THR A 171 -12.18 -18.96 6.35
N GLU A 172 -12.70 -18.89 5.11
CA GLU A 172 -12.01 -19.40 3.92
C GLU A 172 -10.66 -18.70 3.70
N GLY A 173 -10.61 -17.37 3.85
CA GLY A 173 -9.37 -16.62 3.62
C GLY A 173 -8.32 -16.83 4.72
N GLN A 174 -8.74 -17.10 5.97
CA GLN A 174 -7.83 -17.49 7.05
C GLN A 174 -7.09 -18.82 6.77
N ALA A 175 -7.63 -19.67 5.92
CA ALA A 175 -7.01 -20.94 5.54
C ALA A 175 -5.98 -20.80 4.41
N LEU A 176 -5.88 -19.64 3.75
CA LEU A 176 -4.96 -19.42 2.64
C LEU A 176 -3.52 -19.30 3.15
N THR A 177 -2.59 -19.98 2.47
CA THR A 177 -1.16 -19.66 2.60
C THR A 177 -0.88 -18.28 2.01
N LEU A 178 0.24 -17.67 2.41
CA LEU A 178 0.64 -16.36 1.87
C LEU A 178 0.76 -16.38 0.34
N ASP A 179 1.37 -17.42 -0.21
CA ASP A 179 1.50 -17.60 -1.67
C ASP A 179 0.15 -17.71 -2.38
N GLN A 180 -0.79 -18.47 -1.80
CA GLN A 180 -2.14 -18.60 -2.36
C GLN A 180 -2.87 -17.25 -2.36
N ALA A 181 -2.80 -16.51 -1.26
CA ALA A 181 -3.40 -15.18 -1.15
C ALA A 181 -2.78 -14.18 -2.15
N MET A 182 -1.46 -14.22 -2.35
CA MET A 182 -0.77 -13.39 -3.34
C MET A 182 -1.18 -13.73 -4.78
N GLN A 183 -1.26 -15.01 -5.13
CA GLN A 183 -1.72 -15.44 -6.45
C GLN A 183 -3.16 -14.99 -6.71
N GLU A 184 -4.03 -15.12 -5.71
CA GLU A 184 -5.41 -14.67 -5.81
C GLU A 184 -5.51 -13.14 -5.95
N ALA A 185 -4.74 -12.38 -5.17
CA ALA A 185 -4.69 -10.92 -5.26
C ALA A 185 -4.25 -10.44 -6.65
N VAL A 186 -3.17 -11.01 -7.19
CA VAL A 186 -2.67 -10.67 -8.54
C VAL A 186 -3.69 -11.03 -9.62
N ALA A 187 -4.31 -12.21 -9.53
CA ALA A 187 -5.32 -12.64 -10.48
C ALA A 187 -6.55 -11.74 -10.45
N ALA A 188 -7.07 -11.43 -9.26
CA ALA A 188 -8.23 -10.56 -9.09
C ALA A 188 -7.96 -9.14 -9.59
N ALA A 189 -6.80 -8.57 -9.22
CA ALA A 189 -6.43 -7.22 -9.64
C ALA A 189 -6.33 -7.09 -11.16
N ARG A 190 -5.88 -8.13 -11.88
CA ARG A 190 -5.79 -8.15 -13.36
C ARG A 190 -7.11 -8.41 -14.08
N ARG A 191 -8.09 -9.04 -13.43
CA ARG A 191 -9.41 -9.27 -14.05
C ARG A 191 -10.18 -7.95 -14.23
N ALA A 192 -10.09 -7.05 -13.27
CA ALA A 192 -10.77 -5.76 -13.30
C ALA A 192 -10.32 -4.88 -14.49
N THR A 193 -9.00 -4.79 -14.75
CA THR A 193 -8.46 -4.00 -15.88
C THR A 193 -8.97 -4.48 -17.24
N THR A 194 -9.21 -5.78 -17.40
CA THR A 194 -9.76 -6.36 -18.64
C THR A 194 -11.26 -6.07 -18.79
N SER A 195 -11.99 -5.93 -17.69
CA SER A 195 -13.43 -5.60 -17.68
C SER A 195 -13.66 -4.12 -17.99
N ASP A 196 -12.85 -3.23 -17.43
CA ASP A 196 -12.97 -1.78 -17.68
C ASP A 196 -12.60 -1.40 -19.12
N ALA A 197 -11.57 -2.05 -19.70
CA ALA A 197 -11.22 -1.89 -21.11
C ALA A 197 -12.35 -2.31 -22.08
N LYS A 198 -13.23 -3.23 -21.66
CA LYS A 198 -14.40 -3.67 -22.45
C LYS A 198 -15.65 -2.81 -22.24
N ARG A 199 -15.73 -2.03 -21.15
CA ARG A 199 -16.85 -1.10 -20.89
C ARG A 199 -16.66 0.27 -21.56
N ASN A 200 -15.40 0.65 -21.82
CA ASN A 200 -15.04 1.97 -22.34
C ASN A 200 -14.66 2.00 -23.84
N GLY A 201 -14.95 0.93 -24.59
CA GLY A 201 -14.74 0.85 -26.04
C GLY A 201 -16.02 0.47 -26.77
#